data_AF-A0A091T5L0-F1
#
_entry.id   AF-A0A091T5L0-F1
#
_cell.length_a   1.000
_cell.length_b   1.000
_cell.length_c   1.000
_cell.angle_alpha   90.00
_cell.angle_beta   90.00
_cell.angle_gamma   90.00
#
_symmetry.space_group_name_H-M   'P 1'
#
loop_
_entity.id
_entity.type
_entity.pdbx_description
1 polymer ?
#
loop_
_entity_poly.entity_id
_entity_poly.type
_entity_poly.pdbx_seq_one_letter_code
_entity_poly.pdbx_strand_id
1 'polypeptide(L)'
;ADLKKDLGEYVKTQLPKTTKLVRNEKREGLIRGRMIGASHATGKVLVFLDSHCEVNEMWLQPLLTPIREDRRTVVCPVIDIISADTLAYSSSPVVRGGFNWGLHFKWDLVPLSELEGPEGPTAPIKSPTMAGGLFAMAREYFNELGQYDSGMDIWGGENLEISFRIWMCGGRLLIIPCSRVGHIFRKRRPYGSPGGQDTMAHNSLRLAHVWMDEYKEQYFALRPELRMRNYGNITDRVELRKRLNCKSFKWYLDNIYPEMQISGPNAKAAQPVFINRAQKRPKIIQRGRLYHLQTNKCLVAQGHPSQKGGLVVVRECDYNDQNQVWIYNEDHELILNNLLCLDVSETRSSDPPRLMKCHGSGGSQQWTFGKNNRLYQVSVGQCMKVVDPLSHKGYVTMAICDGSLPQQWHFES
;
A
#
# COMPACT_ATOMS: atom_id res chain seq x y z
N ALA A 1 27.87 11.82 -10.14
CA ALA A 1 27.22 13.13 -10.34
C ALA A 1 26.92 13.74 -8.99
N ASP A 2 27.39 14.95 -8.71
CA ASP A 2 27.09 15.65 -7.45
C ASP A 2 25.73 16.37 -7.56
N LEU A 3 24.84 16.16 -6.57
CA LEU A 3 23.56 16.86 -6.46
C LEU A 3 23.72 18.34 -6.02
N LYS A 4 24.95 18.82 -5.82
CA LYS A 4 25.29 20.22 -5.52
C LYS A 4 25.60 21.01 -6.79
N LYS A 5 26.88 21.25 -7.11
CA LYS A 5 27.28 22.18 -8.16
C LYS A 5 26.80 21.71 -9.53
N ASP A 6 27.10 20.47 -9.90
CA ASP A 6 26.78 19.91 -11.21
C ASP A 6 25.27 19.97 -11.50
N LEU A 7 24.43 19.56 -10.55
CA LEU A 7 22.98 19.65 -10.71
C LEU A 7 22.50 21.10 -10.85
N GLY A 8 23.06 22.02 -10.08
CA GLY A 8 22.70 23.44 -10.18
C GLY A 8 23.03 24.04 -11.54
N GLU A 9 24.19 23.68 -12.09
CA GLU A 9 24.63 24.09 -13.42
C GLU A 9 23.77 23.46 -14.52
N TYR A 10 23.48 22.16 -14.41
CA TYR A 10 22.62 21.45 -15.35
C TYR A 10 21.20 22.05 -15.40
N VAL A 11 20.56 22.29 -14.24
CA VAL A 11 19.23 22.92 -14.18
C VAL A 11 19.24 24.32 -14.79
N LYS A 12 20.31 25.09 -14.59
CA LYS A 12 20.42 26.47 -15.10
C LYS A 12 20.66 26.52 -16.61
N THR A 13 21.44 25.58 -17.15
CA THR A 13 21.95 25.65 -18.53
C THR A 13 21.20 24.75 -19.50
N GLN A 14 20.66 23.62 -19.04
CA GLN A 14 20.09 22.58 -19.89
C GLN A 14 18.57 22.44 -19.78
N LEU A 15 17.94 22.94 -18.70
CA LEU A 15 16.50 22.80 -18.49
C LEU A 15 15.75 24.11 -18.77
N PRO A 16 14.43 24.04 -19.08
CA PRO A 16 13.61 25.23 -19.26
C PRO A 16 13.68 26.17 -18.05
N LYS A 17 13.63 27.49 -18.30
CA LYS A 17 13.66 28.54 -17.24
C LYS A 17 12.56 28.40 -16.18
N THR A 18 11.50 27.64 -16.48
CA THR A 18 10.42 27.30 -15.55
C THR A 18 10.85 26.29 -14.49
N THR A 19 11.95 25.57 -14.70
CA THR A 19 12.52 24.62 -13.74
C THR A 19 13.30 25.36 -12.67
N LYS A 20 12.94 25.15 -11.40
CA LYS A 20 13.60 25.78 -10.25
C LYS A 20 14.12 24.72 -9.30
N LEU A 21 15.34 24.91 -8.83
CA LEU A 21 15.96 24.08 -7.78
C LEU A 21 15.91 24.83 -6.45
N VAL A 22 15.22 24.24 -5.46
CA VAL A 22 15.17 24.75 -4.09
C VAL A 22 16.02 23.85 -3.19
N ARG A 23 16.85 24.44 -2.33
CA ARG A 23 17.74 23.73 -1.42
C ARG A 23 17.37 24.03 0.02
N ASN A 24 17.20 22.98 0.82
CA ASN A 24 17.00 23.11 2.26
C ASN A 24 18.37 23.16 2.97
N GLU A 25 18.46 23.94 4.05
CA GLU A 25 19.68 24.05 4.87
C GLU A 25 19.89 22.81 5.76
N LYS A 26 18.80 22.12 6.11
CA LYS A 26 18.81 20.89 6.92
C LYS A 26 17.93 19.81 6.29
N ARG A 27 18.06 18.58 6.80
CA ARG A 27 17.26 17.43 6.34
C ARG A 27 15.83 17.51 6.88
N GLU A 28 14.97 18.14 6.11
CA GLU A 28 13.56 18.38 6.45
C GLU A 28 12.66 17.11 6.39
N GLY A 29 13.07 16.12 5.59
CA GLY A 29 12.21 14.97 5.28
C GLY A 29 11.26 15.23 4.11
N LEU A 30 10.54 14.19 3.67
CA LEU A 30 9.69 14.28 2.49
C LEU A 30 8.51 15.25 2.72
N ILE A 31 7.96 15.22 3.93
CA ILE A 31 6.71 15.92 4.29
C ILE A 31 6.94 17.43 4.23
N ARG A 32 7.91 17.92 5.01
CA ARG A 32 8.32 19.33 5.01
C ARG A 32 8.94 19.75 3.68
N GLY A 33 9.69 18.86 3.02
CA GLY A 33 10.21 19.10 1.67
C GLY A 33 9.10 19.40 0.65
N ARG A 34 7.98 18.67 0.69
CA ARG A 34 6.80 18.95 -0.16
C ARG A 34 6.14 20.28 0.17
N MET A 35 6.02 20.63 1.45
CA MET A 35 5.44 21.92 1.86
C MET A 35 6.29 23.10 1.40
N ILE A 36 7.63 22.99 1.52
CA ILE A 36 8.57 23.99 1.00
C ILE A 36 8.44 24.11 -0.53
N GLY A 37 8.41 22.98 -1.25
CA GLY A 37 8.17 23.00 -2.70
C GLY A 37 6.84 23.70 -3.05
N ALA A 38 5.77 23.39 -2.32
CA ALA A 38 4.45 23.98 -2.51
C ALA A 38 4.44 25.50 -2.23
N SER A 39 5.20 26.01 -1.27
CA SER A 39 5.27 27.45 -0.97
C SER A 39 5.97 28.26 -2.07
N HIS A 40 6.86 27.64 -2.85
CA HIS A 40 7.51 28.26 -4.00
C HIS A 40 6.68 28.15 -5.30
N ALA A 41 5.66 27.30 -5.33
CA ALA A 41 4.84 27.07 -6.52
C ALA A 41 3.76 28.15 -6.69
N THR A 42 3.63 28.67 -7.91
CA THR A 42 2.64 29.71 -8.26
C THR A 42 1.47 29.18 -9.10
N GLY A 43 1.52 27.91 -9.53
CA GLY A 43 0.45 27.27 -10.30
C GLY A 43 -0.87 27.17 -9.53
N LYS A 44 -1.99 27.07 -10.26
CA LYS A 44 -3.33 26.86 -9.67
C LYS A 44 -3.48 25.47 -9.07
N VAL A 45 -2.82 24.48 -9.67
CA VAL A 45 -2.81 23.08 -9.24
C VAL A 45 -1.37 22.70 -8.86
N LEU A 46 -1.22 22.08 -7.70
CA LEU A 46 0.01 21.42 -7.29
C LEU A 46 -0.03 19.99 -7.81
N VAL A 47 1.06 19.55 -8.43
CA VAL A 47 1.26 18.16 -8.85
C VAL A 47 2.53 17.66 -8.19
N PHE A 48 2.38 16.67 -7.32
CA PHE A 48 3.49 16.05 -6.62
C PHE A 48 3.91 14.79 -7.38
N LEU A 49 5.20 14.64 -7.61
CA LEU A 49 5.82 13.45 -8.19
C LEU A 49 7.06 13.10 -7.37
N ASP A 50 7.32 11.81 -7.20
CA ASP A 50 8.60 11.35 -6.66
C ASP A 50 9.71 11.54 -7.72
N SER A 51 10.96 11.66 -7.26
CA SER A 51 12.13 11.93 -8.12
C SER A 51 12.55 10.80 -9.07
N HIS A 52 11.79 9.70 -9.08
CA HIS A 52 12.08 8.47 -9.82
C HIS A 52 10.79 7.93 -10.44
N CYS A 53 10.13 8.81 -11.20
CA CYS A 53 8.93 8.52 -11.96
C CYS A 53 9.15 8.80 -13.45
N GLU A 54 8.39 8.11 -14.30
CA GLU A 54 8.23 8.43 -15.72
C GLU A 54 6.75 8.60 -16.03
N VAL A 55 6.37 9.77 -16.52
CA VAL A 55 4.97 10.11 -16.81
C VAL A 55 4.59 9.61 -18.19
N ASN A 56 3.38 9.07 -18.33
CA ASN A 56 2.89 8.57 -19.62
C ASN A 56 2.34 9.70 -20.50
N GLU A 57 2.04 9.40 -21.77
CA GLU A 57 1.39 10.33 -22.67
C GLU A 57 0.03 10.77 -22.12
N MET A 58 -0.28 12.06 -22.27
CA MET A 58 -1.56 12.63 -21.85
C MET A 58 -1.93 12.37 -20.38
N TRP A 59 -0.95 12.12 -19.51
CA TRP A 59 -1.19 11.80 -18.09
C TRP A 59 -1.79 12.98 -17.31
N LEU A 60 -1.50 14.23 -17.69
CA LEU A 60 -1.82 15.39 -16.87
C LEU A 60 -3.28 15.85 -17.05
N GLN A 61 -3.77 15.90 -18.29
CA GLN A 61 -5.10 16.43 -18.61
C GLN A 61 -6.23 15.71 -17.85
N PRO A 62 -6.26 14.36 -17.77
CA PRO A 62 -7.27 13.63 -16.98
C PRO A 62 -7.22 13.95 -15.49
N LEU A 63 -6.06 14.32 -14.93
CA LEU A 63 -5.97 14.76 -13.53
C LEU A 63 -6.55 16.17 -13.33
N LEU A 64 -6.37 17.06 -14.30
CA LEU A 64 -6.81 18.45 -14.17
C LEU A 64 -8.34 18.61 -14.29
N THR A 65 -9.01 17.74 -15.06
CA THR A 65 -10.47 17.85 -15.30
C THR A 65 -11.30 17.77 -14.00
N PRO A 66 -11.15 16.74 -13.13
CA PRO A 66 -11.93 16.67 -11.90
C PRO A 66 -11.64 17.81 -10.91
N ILE A 67 -10.39 18.31 -10.88
CA ILE A 67 -10.00 19.44 -10.03
C ILE A 67 -10.67 20.74 -10.53
N ARG A 68 -10.85 20.89 -11.84
CA ARG A 68 -11.54 22.03 -12.43
C ARG A 68 -13.03 22.01 -12.11
N GLU A 69 -13.66 20.83 -12.14
CA GLU A 69 -15.08 20.65 -11.83
C GLU A 69 -15.37 20.89 -10.35
N ASP A 70 -14.53 20.37 -9.47
CA ASP A 70 -14.60 20.60 -8.03
C ASP A 70 -13.19 20.79 -7.46
N ARG A 71 -12.91 22.03 -7.03
CA ARG A 71 -11.62 22.44 -6.46
C ARG A 71 -11.22 21.63 -5.21
N ARG A 72 -12.18 20.99 -4.53
CA ARG A 72 -11.96 20.13 -3.36
C ARG A 72 -11.65 18.68 -3.73
N THR A 73 -11.54 18.37 -5.02
CA THR A 73 -11.11 17.07 -5.52
C THR A 73 -9.59 16.97 -5.53
N VAL A 74 -9.09 15.89 -4.94
CA VAL A 74 -7.70 15.45 -4.99
C VAL A 74 -7.66 14.20 -5.85
N VAL A 75 -6.73 14.16 -6.79
CA VAL A 75 -6.65 13.06 -7.77
C VAL A 75 -5.28 12.41 -7.75
N CYS A 76 -5.26 11.10 -7.97
CA CYS A 76 -4.05 10.30 -8.12
C CYS A 76 -4.05 9.64 -9.52
N PRO A 77 -2.90 9.57 -10.21
CA PRO A 77 -2.76 8.69 -11.36
C PRO A 77 -2.76 7.22 -10.90
N VAL A 78 -2.98 6.30 -11.84
CA VAL A 78 -2.57 4.91 -11.66
C VAL A 78 -1.04 4.86 -11.66
N ILE A 79 -0.48 4.19 -10.65
CA ILE A 79 0.96 4.07 -10.48
C ILE A 79 1.42 2.76 -11.11
N ASP A 80 2.16 2.86 -12.20
CA ASP A 80 2.76 1.75 -12.91
C ASP A 80 4.12 1.38 -12.33
N ILE A 81 4.59 0.16 -12.62
CA ILE A 81 5.83 -0.35 -12.06
C ILE A 81 6.95 -0.15 -13.07
N ILE A 82 7.99 0.57 -12.66
CA ILE A 82 9.29 0.57 -13.34
C ILE A 82 10.24 -0.30 -12.52
N SER A 83 10.82 -1.31 -13.16
CA SER A 83 11.79 -2.19 -12.53
C SER A 83 13.04 -1.41 -12.11
N ALA A 84 13.43 -1.47 -10.84
CA ALA A 84 14.65 -0.81 -10.36
C ALA A 84 15.94 -1.42 -10.93
N ASP A 85 15.88 -2.68 -11.41
CA ASP A 85 17.05 -3.40 -11.92
C ASP A 85 17.19 -3.27 -13.45
N THR A 86 16.07 -3.28 -14.19
CA THR A 86 16.06 -3.31 -15.66
C THR A 86 15.49 -2.05 -16.30
N LEU A 87 14.89 -1.14 -15.52
CA LEU A 87 14.14 0.03 -15.97
C LEU A 87 12.96 -0.30 -16.90
N ALA A 88 12.54 -1.57 -16.99
CA ALA A 88 11.38 -1.95 -17.77
C ALA A 88 10.10 -1.40 -17.15
N TYR A 89 9.29 -0.71 -17.96
CA TYR A 89 7.98 -0.21 -17.60
C TYR A 89 6.91 -1.31 -17.73
N SER A 90 6.06 -1.45 -16.72
CA SER A 90 4.98 -2.44 -16.70
C SER A 90 3.70 -1.86 -16.12
N SER A 91 2.59 -2.11 -16.82
CA SER A 91 1.27 -1.66 -16.41
C SER A 91 0.79 -2.40 -15.17
N SER A 92 0.26 -1.66 -14.20
CA SER A 92 -0.37 -2.18 -13.00
C SER A 92 -1.89 -2.34 -13.17
N PRO A 93 -2.51 -3.31 -12.47
CA PRO A 93 -3.97 -3.38 -12.40
C PRO A 93 -4.55 -2.11 -11.79
N VAL A 94 -5.79 -1.80 -12.14
CA VAL A 94 -6.52 -0.69 -11.54
C VAL A 94 -6.94 -1.10 -10.12
N VAL A 95 -6.38 -0.41 -9.14
CA VAL A 95 -6.57 -0.64 -7.70
C VAL A 95 -6.89 0.66 -7.00
N ARG A 96 -7.50 0.58 -5.82
CA ARG A 96 -7.72 1.73 -4.93
C ARG A 96 -6.88 1.63 -3.66
N GLY A 97 -6.63 2.76 -3.01
CA GLY A 97 -5.87 2.81 -1.77
C GLY A 97 -6.73 2.46 -0.56
N GLY A 98 -6.23 1.53 0.26
CA GLY A 98 -6.78 1.18 1.56
C GLY A 98 -5.75 1.38 2.67
N PHE A 99 -6.05 0.87 3.86
CA PHE A 99 -5.08 0.75 4.95
C PHE A 99 -5.45 -0.43 5.86
N ASN A 100 -4.50 -0.90 6.67
CA ASN A 100 -4.75 -1.85 7.75
C ASN A 100 -4.77 -1.14 9.11
N TRP A 101 -5.26 -1.79 10.17
CA TRP A 101 -5.28 -1.18 11.51
C TRP A 101 -3.89 -0.93 12.10
N GLY A 102 -2.82 -1.45 11.51
CA GLY A 102 -1.44 -1.04 11.81
C GLY A 102 -1.05 0.32 11.22
N LEU A 103 -1.99 0.99 10.54
CA LEU A 103 -1.80 2.27 9.84
C LEU A 103 -0.77 2.18 8.72
N HIS A 104 -0.71 1.01 8.06
CA HIS A 104 0.03 0.85 6.83
C HIS A 104 -0.91 0.95 5.64
N PHE A 105 -0.45 1.63 4.59
CA PHE A 105 -1.11 1.67 3.30
C PHE A 105 -1.11 0.28 2.66
N LYS A 106 -2.22 -0.07 2.00
CA LYS A 106 -2.35 -1.27 1.16
C LYS A 106 -3.11 -0.94 -0.11
N TRP A 107 -2.95 -1.78 -1.12
CA TRP A 107 -3.76 -1.72 -2.33
C TRP A 107 -4.96 -2.65 -2.20
N ASP A 108 -6.14 -2.11 -2.50
CA ASP A 108 -7.40 -2.85 -2.54
C ASP A 108 -7.90 -2.96 -3.98
N LEU A 109 -8.62 -4.04 -4.27
CA LEU A 109 -9.36 -4.14 -5.52
C LEU A 109 -10.49 -3.10 -5.55
N VAL A 110 -10.79 -2.64 -6.76
CA VAL A 110 -11.93 -1.76 -7.00
C VAL A 110 -13.19 -2.62 -6.99
N PRO A 111 -14.24 -2.27 -6.21
CA PRO A 111 -15.50 -2.99 -6.24
C PRO A 111 -16.07 -3.02 -7.66
N LEU A 112 -16.59 -4.19 -8.10
CA LEU A 112 -17.15 -4.34 -9.45
C LEU A 112 -18.27 -3.32 -9.74
N SER A 113 -19.04 -2.93 -8.73
CA SER A 113 -20.07 -1.90 -8.85
C SER A 113 -19.53 -0.53 -9.28
N GLU A 114 -18.26 -0.21 -9.01
CA GLU A 114 -17.61 1.01 -9.48
C GLU A 114 -17.07 0.88 -10.91
N LEU A 115 -16.93 -0.34 -11.44
CA LEU A 115 -16.39 -0.63 -12.78
C LEU A 115 -17.48 -0.90 -13.83
N GLU A 116 -18.70 -1.23 -13.41
CA GLU A 116 -19.84 -1.60 -14.29
C GLU A 116 -20.69 -0.40 -14.74
N GLY A 117 -20.26 0.84 -14.44
CA GLY A 117 -20.97 2.05 -14.86
C GLY A 117 -20.90 2.33 -16.37
N PRO A 118 -21.63 3.34 -16.89
CA PRO A 118 -21.63 3.72 -18.31
C PRO A 118 -20.25 4.10 -18.86
N GLU A 119 -19.39 4.68 -18.02
CA GLU A 119 -18.00 5.02 -18.33
C GLU A 119 -17.04 3.82 -18.17
N GLY A 120 -17.53 2.70 -17.63
CA GLY A 120 -16.76 1.47 -17.48
C GLY A 120 -15.48 1.63 -16.64
N PRO A 121 -14.40 0.89 -16.95
CA PRO A 121 -13.17 0.86 -16.15
C PRO A 121 -12.31 2.13 -16.26
N THR A 122 -12.71 3.12 -17.07
CA THR A 122 -11.98 4.39 -17.23
C THR A 122 -12.53 5.52 -16.35
N ALA A 123 -13.67 5.29 -15.69
CA ALA A 123 -14.26 6.23 -14.74
C ALA A 123 -13.33 6.58 -13.57
N PRO A 124 -13.41 7.80 -13.01
CA PRO A 124 -12.74 8.13 -11.76
C PRO A 124 -13.21 7.23 -10.59
N ILE A 125 -12.26 6.60 -9.91
CA ILE A 125 -12.54 5.64 -8.82
C ILE A 125 -12.38 6.33 -7.47
N LYS A 126 -13.34 6.11 -6.56
CA LYS A 126 -13.21 6.63 -5.19
C LYS A 126 -12.18 5.81 -4.42
N SER A 127 -11.20 6.50 -3.85
CA SER A 127 -10.12 5.86 -3.10
C SER A 127 -10.16 6.25 -1.63
N PRO A 128 -10.35 5.29 -0.70
CA PRO A 128 -10.29 5.57 0.74
C PRO A 128 -9.01 6.28 1.17
N THR A 129 -7.88 5.87 0.61
CA THR A 129 -6.56 6.44 0.87
C THR A 129 -5.77 6.65 -0.42
N MET A 130 -4.63 7.34 -0.34
CA MET A 130 -3.64 7.44 -1.43
C MET A 130 -2.30 6.81 -1.01
N ALA A 131 -1.53 6.34 -1.98
CA ALA A 131 -0.13 5.96 -1.75
C ALA A 131 0.71 7.16 -1.30
N GLY A 132 0.35 8.37 -1.74
CA GLY A 132 0.92 9.64 -1.28
C GLY A 132 2.11 10.14 -2.09
N GLY A 133 2.77 9.29 -2.89
CA GLY A 133 3.87 9.68 -3.77
C GLY A 133 3.45 10.67 -4.86
N LEU A 134 2.35 10.36 -5.53
CA LEU A 134 1.91 11.00 -6.75
C LEU A 134 0.44 11.42 -6.62
N PHE A 135 0.17 12.73 -6.69
CA PHE A 135 -1.19 13.26 -6.68
C PHE A 135 -1.21 14.71 -7.17
N ALA A 136 -2.39 15.17 -7.60
CA ALA A 136 -2.64 16.55 -7.96
C ALA A 136 -3.82 17.11 -7.16
N MET A 137 -3.74 18.38 -6.80
CA MET A 137 -4.82 19.10 -6.11
C MET A 137 -4.72 20.61 -6.29
N ALA A 138 -5.83 21.33 -6.11
CA ALA A 138 -5.81 22.78 -6.12
C ALA A 138 -4.90 23.33 -5.01
N ARG A 139 -4.02 24.28 -5.36
CA ARG A 139 -3.05 24.89 -4.42
C ARG A 139 -3.74 25.57 -3.25
N GLU A 140 -4.84 26.29 -3.52
CA GLU A 140 -5.65 26.94 -2.49
C GLU A 140 -6.28 25.91 -1.54
N TYR A 141 -6.80 24.80 -2.07
CA TYR A 141 -7.38 23.75 -1.24
C TYR A 141 -6.32 23.06 -0.38
N PHE A 142 -5.09 22.88 -0.88
CA PHE A 142 -3.96 22.40 -0.08
C PHE A 142 -3.67 23.30 1.11
N ASN A 143 -3.74 24.63 0.93
CA ASN A 143 -3.56 25.59 2.01
C ASN A 143 -4.75 25.61 2.98
N GLU A 144 -5.98 25.54 2.49
CA GLU A 144 -7.21 25.45 3.30
C GLU A 144 -7.22 24.22 4.20
N LEU A 145 -6.76 23.08 3.69
CA LEU A 145 -6.56 21.85 4.45
C LEU A 145 -5.37 21.91 5.42
N GLY A 146 -4.70 23.04 5.56
CA GLY A 146 -3.56 23.17 6.46
C GLY A 146 -2.36 22.32 6.03
N GLN A 147 -2.14 22.17 4.72
CA GLN A 147 -1.00 21.50 4.10
C GLN A 147 -0.80 20.08 4.64
N TYR A 148 0.44 19.68 4.97
CA TYR A 148 0.71 18.49 5.77
C TYR A 148 0.86 18.86 7.25
N ASP A 149 0.76 17.88 8.15
CA ASP A 149 1.16 18.06 9.56
C ASP A 149 2.67 18.26 9.66
N SER A 150 3.10 19.49 9.98
CA SER A 150 4.51 19.86 10.10
C SER A 150 5.23 19.20 11.29
N GLY A 151 4.47 18.60 12.23
CA GLY A 151 5.03 17.81 13.32
C GLY A 151 5.35 16.36 12.95
N MET A 152 5.04 15.93 11.72
CA MET A 152 5.45 14.63 11.21
C MET A 152 6.89 14.66 10.69
N ASP A 153 7.61 13.57 10.94
CA ASP A 153 9.04 13.46 10.66
C ASP A 153 9.33 12.52 9.51
N ILE A 154 10.19 12.98 8.60
CA ILE A 154 10.84 12.24 7.51
C ILE A 154 9.88 11.53 6.54
N TRP A 155 9.25 10.45 6.96
CA TRP A 155 8.45 9.54 6.13
C TRP A 155 7.45 8.76 6.99
N GLY A 156 6.25 8.55 6.45
CA GLY A 156 5.30 7.55 6.93
C GLY A 156 4.08 8.16 7.59
N GLY A 157 2.90 7.60 7.28
CA GLY A 157 1.61 8.01 7.83
C GLY A 157 1.03 9.28 7.22
N GLU A 158 1.84 10.11 6.55
CA GLU A 158 1.38 11.38 5.97
C GLU A 158 0.34 11.19 4.88
N ASN A 159 0.46 10.10 4.12
CA ASN A 159 -0.44 9.74 3.05
C ASN A 159 -1.83 9.34 3.59
N LEU A 160 -1.88 8.61 4.71
CA LEU A 160 -3.14 8.29 5.39
C LEU A 160 -3.73 9.54 6.06
N GLU A 161 -2.90 10.37 6.69
CA GLU A 161 -3.33 11.57 7.42
C GLU A 161 -4.06 12.55 6.50
N ILE A 162 -3.45 12.85 5.35
CA ILE A 162 -4.07 13.74 4.37
C ILE A 162 -5.30 13.10 3.73
N SER A 163 -5.32 11.78 3.52
CA SER A 163 -6.48 11.07 2.97
C SER A 163 -7.70 11.17 3.89
N PHE A 164 -7.50 10.93 5.19
CA PHE A 164 -8.56 11.05 6.19
C PHE A 164 -9.07 12.49 6.26
N ARG A 165 -8.15 13.46 6.30
CA ARG A 165 -8.53 14.88 6.28
C ARG A 165 -9.34 15.25 5.03
N ILE A 166 -8.90 14.86 3.84
CA ILE A 166 -9.60 15.18 2.58
C ILE A 166 -11.05 14.72 2.66
N TRP A 167 -11.28 13.45 2.98
CA TRP A 167 -12.63 12.89 3.03
C TRP A 167 -13.47 13.47 4.18
N MET A 168 -12.92 13.47 5.39
CA MET A 168 -13.66 13.90 6.58
C MET A 168 -13.99 15.39 6.53
N CYS A 169 -13.20 16.21 5.86
CA CYS A 169 -13.41 17.66 5.76
C CYS A 169 -14.11 18.09 4.45
N GLY A 170 -14.78 17.16 3.78
CA GLY A 170 -15.71 17.47 2.67
C GLY A 170 -15.08 17.59 1.29
N GLY A 171 -13.89 17.03 1.08
CA GLY A 171 -13.29 16.84 -0.24
C GLY A 171 -13.51 15.43 -0.80
N ARG A 172 -12.87 15.17 -1.93
CA ARG A 172 -12.93 13.89 -2.65
C ARG A 172 -11.52 13.42 -2.96
N LEU A 173 -11.29 12.11 -2.88
CA LEU A 173 -10.04 11.49 -3.31
C LEU A 173 -10.31 10.45 -4.39
N LEU A 174 -9.78 10.70 -5.59
CA LEU A 174 -10.06 9.89 -6.77
C LEU A 174 -8.77 9.32 -7.35
N ILE A 175 -8.84 8.11 -7.89
CA ILE A 175 -7.84 7.57 -8.82
C ILE A 175 -8.39 7.72 -10.23
N ILE A 176 -7.57 8.21 -11.15
CA ILE A 176 -7.95 8.47 -12.54
C ILE A 176 -7.29 7.44 -13.46
N PRO A 177 -8.00 6.39 -13.91
CA PRO A 177 -7.42 5.30 -14.71
C PRO A 177 -6.69 5.75 -15.98
N CYS A 178 -7.18 6.80 -16.62
CA CYS A 178 -6.61 7.37 -17.84
C CYS A 178 -5.28 8.13 -17.59
N SER A 179 -4.97 8.49 -16.35
CA SER A 179 -3.69 9.09 -16.00
C SER A 179 -2.77 8.02 -15.44
N ARG A 180 -1.62 7.77 -16.10
CA ARG A 180 -0.67 6.74 -15.67
C ARG A 180 0.72 7.32 -15.50
N VAL A 181 1.37 6.94 -14.42
CA VAL A 181 2.75 7.35 -14.13
C VAL A 181 3.51 6.14 -13.61
N GLY A 182 4.61 5.78 -14.26
CA GLY A 182 5.50 4.73 -13.79
C GLY A 182 6.34 5.22 -12.61
N HIS A 183 6.53 4.36 -11.62
CA HIS A 183 7.33 4.62 -10.42
C HIS A 183 8.34 3.50 -10.20
N ILE A 184 9.58 3.87 -9.84
CA ILE A 184 10.60 2.89 -9.49
C ILE A 184 10.39 2.36 -8.08
N PHE A 185 9.82 1.16 -7.96
CA PHE A 185 9.67 0.46 -6.69
C PHE A 185 10.98 -0.20 -6.27
N ARG A 186 11.54 0.21 -5.12
CA ARG A 186 12.84 -0.25 -4.62
C ARG A 186 12.69 -1.40 -3.63
N LYS A 187 13.67 -2.33 -3.61
CA LYS A 187 13.70 -3.50 -2.72
C LYS A 187 13.72 -3.12 -1.24
N ARG A 188 14.37 -2.00 -0.92
CA ARG A 188 14.51 -1.46 0.44
C ARG A 188 14.50 0.06 0.39
N ARG A 189 14.15 0.66 1.52
CA ARG A 189 14.27 2.10 1.70
C ARG A 189 15.75 2.47 1.70
N PRO A 190 16.19 3.39 0.81
CA PRO A 190 17.60 3.75 0.70
C PRO A 190 18.06 4.73 1.78
N TYR A 191 17.17 5.11 2.71
CA TYR A 191 17.43 6.10 3.75
C TYR A 191 16.82 5.67 5.08
N GLY A 192 17.53 5.95 6.18
CA GLY A 192 17.03 5.81 7.54
C GLY A 192 16.46 7.11 8.09
N SER A 193 15.88 7.01 9.29
CA SER A 193 15.62 8.18 10.14
C SER A 193 16.94 8.69 10.75
N PRO A 194 17.16 10.00 10.87
CA PRO A 194 18.29 10.52 11.65
C PRO A 194 18.21 9.95 13.07
N GLY A 195 19.27 9.29 13.54
CA GLY A 195 19.30 8.67 14.86
C GLY A 195 18.47 7.39 15.04
N GLY A 196 18.02 6.74 13.96
CA GLY A 196 17.36 5.44 14.02
C GLY A 196 15.95 5.44 14.62
N GLN A 197 15.34 6.62 14.80
CA GLN A 197 14.00 6.74 15.38
C GLN A 197 12.92 6.16 14.48
N ASP A 198 11.95 5.46 15.08
CA ASP A 198 10.76 4.95 14.40
C ASP A 198 9.78 6.11 14.13
N THR A 199 10.04 6.81 13.02
CA THR A 199 9.25 7.96 12.52
C THR A 199 7.84 7.54 12.10
N MET A 200 7.68 6.33 11.58
CA MET A 200 6.38 5.80 11.20
C MET A 200 5.44 5.73 12.41
N ALA A 201 5.90 5.20 13.54
CA ALA A 201 5.08 5.15 14.76
C ALA A 201 4.77 6.55 15.31
N HIS A 202 5.74 7.47 15.34
CA HIS A 202 5.52 8.86 15.76
C HIS A 202 4.43 9.54 14.91
N ASN A 203 4.55 9.47 13.59
CA ASN A 203 3.60 10.09 12.67
C ASN A 203 2.22 9.41 12.75
N SER A 204 2.19 8.08 12.86
CA SER A 204 0.95 7.31 13.00
C SER A 204 0.20 7.65 14.28
N LEU A 205 0.91 7.90 15.40
CA LEU A 205 0.31 8.38 16.63
C LEU A 205 -0.34 9.76 16.45
N ARG A 206 0.35 10.71 15.82
CA ARG A 206 -0.21 12.05 15.54
C ARG A 206 -1.50 11.94 14.72
N LEU A 207 -1.47 11.15 13.65
CA LEU A 207 -2.65 10.86 12.83
C LEU A 207 -3.79 10.23 13.66
N ALA A 208 -3.48 9.20 14.45
CA ALA A 208 -4.48 8.43 15.19
C ALA A 208 -5.18 9.30 16.25
N HIS A 209 -4.42 10.11 16.96
CA HIS A 209 -4.96 11.01 17.99
C HIS A 209 -5.82 12.14 17.41
N VAL A 210 -5.54 12.61 16.19
CA VAL A 210 -6.28 13.71 15.57
C VAL A 210 -7.50 13.22 14.80
N TRP A 211 -7.40 12.10 14.07
CA TRP A 211 -8.38 11.74 13.04
C TRP A 211 -9.18 10.47 13.30
N MET A 212 -8.74 9.55 14.16
CA MET A 212 -9.38 8.23 14.29
C MET A 212 -10.42 8.12 15.41
N ASP A 213 -10.66 9.18 16.17
CA ASP A 213 -11.62 9.19 17.29
C ASP A 213 -11.40 7.99 18.25
N GLU A 214 -12.44 7.22 18.56
CA GLU A 214 -12.37 5.99 19.36
C GLU A 214 -11.72 4.80 18.63
N TYR A 215 -11.61 4.84 17.29
CA TYR A 215 -11.07 3.75 16.48
C TYR A 215 -9.55 3.64 16.55
N LYS A 216 -8.86 4.64 17.13
CA LYS A 216 -7.42 4.53 17.45
C LYS A 216 -7.12 3.34 18.38
N GLU A 217 -8.10 2.86 19.15
CA GLU A 217 -7.93 1.66 19.98
C GLU A 217 -7.66 0.40 19.14
N GLN A 218 -8.09 0.33 17.89
CA GLN A 218 -7.70 -0.76 16.98
C GLN A 218 -6.20 -0.77 16.73
N TYR A 219 -5.60 0.41 16.53
CA TYR A 219 -4.16 0.56 16.35
C TYR A 219 -3.41 0.20 17.64
N PHE A 220 -3.89 0.67 18.80
CA PHE A 220 -3.28 0.35 20.09
C PHE A 220 -3.47 -1.10 20.55
N ALA A 221 -4.49 -1.80 20.05
CA ALA A 221 -4.62 -3.24 20.27
C ALA A 221 -3.51 -4.03 19.57
N LEU A 222 -3.09 -3.58 18.38
CA LEU A 222 -1.98 -4.20 17.63
C LEU A 222 -0.61 -3.77 18.14
N ARG A 223 -0.49 -2.54 18.66
CA ARG A 223 0.76 -1.99 19.20
C ARG A 223 0.56 -1.36 20.59
N PRO A 224 0.31 -2.17 21.64
CA PRO A 224 0.05 -1.67 22.99
C PRO A 224 1.16 -0.79 23.56
N GLU A 225 2.40 -1.03 23.15
CA GLU A 225 3.58 -0.27 23.59
C GLU A 225 3.55 1.21 23.18
N LEU A 226 2.74 1.56 22.18
CA LEU A 226 2.65 2.93 21.68
C LEU A 226 1.72 3.83 22.49
N ARG A 227 0.90 3.31 23.40
CA ARG A 227 -0.06 4.11 24.20
C ARG A 227 0.62 5.21 25.01
N MET A 228 1.81 4.93 25.54
CA MET A 228 2.57 5.86 26.38
C MET A 228 3.67 6.60 25.61
N ARG A 229 3.78 6.39 24.30
CA ARG A 229 4.83 6.99 23.49
C ARG A 229 4.47 8.45 23.18
N ASN A 230 5.44 9.34 23.37
CA ASN A 230 5.29 10.75 23.02
C ASN A 230 5.15 10.92 21.49
N TYR A 231 4.20 11.75 21.07
CA TYR A 231 3.91 12.12 19.68
C TYR A 231 3.93 13.64 19.44
N GLY A 232 4.36 14.41 20.44
CA GLY A 232 4.46 15.87 20.38
C GLY A 232 3.11 16.60 20.43
N ASN A 233 3.16 17.92 20.25
CA ASN A 233 1.97 18.76 20.28
C ASN A 233 1.13 18.58 18.99
N ILE A 234 -0.18 18.37 19.14
CA ILE A 234 -1.15 18.22 18.04
C ILE A 234 -2.28 19.26 18.09
N THR A 235 -2.21 20.26 18.97
CA THR A 235 -3.27 21.27 19.18
C THR A 235 -3.71 21.91 17.87
N ASP A 236 -2.78 22.41 17.05
CA ASP A 236 -3.09 23.06 15.78
C ASP A 236 -3.87 22.13 14.82
N ARG A 237 -3.58 20.83 14.85
CA ARG A 237 -4.26 19.84 14.00
C ARG A 237 -5.67 19.54 14.49
N VAL A 238 -5.85 19.48 15.81
CA VAL A 238 -7.16 19.33 16.45
C VAL A 238 -8.04 20.57 16.20
N GLU A 239 -7.48 21.77 16.33
CA GLU A 239 -8.17 23.03 16.04
C GLU A 239 -8.52 23.16 14.55
N LEU A 240 -7.61 22.77 13.65
CA LEU A 240 -7.90 22.70 12.23
C LEU A 240 -9.10 21.80 11.93
N ARG A 241 -9.16 20.59 12.52
CA ARG A 241 -10.28 19.66 12.36
C ARG A 241 -11.60 20.27 12.82
N LYS A 242 -11.60 21.00 13.94
CA LYS A 242 -12.77 21.74 14.44
C LYS A 242 -13.18 22.86 13.50
N ARG A 243 -12.23 23.71 13.08
CA ARG A 243 -12.46 24.87 12.20
C ARG A 243 -13.05 24.47 10.85
N LEU A 244 -12.59 23.35 10.29
CA LEU A 244 -13.09 22.81 9.02
C LEU A 244 -14.41 22.03 9.19
N ASN A 245 -14.93 21.90 10.41
CA ASN A 245 -16.14 21.15 10.74
C ASN A 245 -16.15 19.73 10.15
N CYS A 246 -15.02 19.03 10.31
CA CYS A 246 -14.84 17.71 9.70
C CYS A 246 -15.72 16.65 10.39
N LYS A 247 -16.16 15.67 9.60
CA LYS A 247 -16.93 14.51 10.05
C LYS A 247 -16.12 13.60 11.00
N SER A 248 -16.81 12.67 11.64
CA SER A 248 -16.18 11.66 12.50
C SER A 248 -15.50 10.56 11.68
N PHE A 249 -14.58 9.83 12.30
CA PHE A 249 -13.97 8.66 11.67
C PHE A 249 -14.98 7.54 11.46
N LYS A 250 -15.98 7.44 12.34
CA LYS A 250 -17.14 6.57 12.12
C LYS A 250 -17.83 6.89 10.79
N TRP A 251 -18.10 8.16 10.50
CA TRP A 251 -18.68 8.57 9.21
C TRP A 251 -17.78 8.16 8.04
N TYR A 252 -16.46 8.33 8.17
CA TYR A 252 -15.50 7.90 7.15
C TYR A 252 -15.59 6.39 6.88
N LEU A 253 -15.58 5.55 7.92
CA LEU A 253 -15.75 4.10 7.77
C LEU A 253 -17.13 3.74 7.22
N ASP A 254 -18.18 4.45 7.58
CA ASP A 254 -19.53 4.13 7.11
C ASP A 254 -19.76 4.52 5.64
N ASN A 255 -19.12 5.58 5.15
CA ASN A 255 -19.45 6.19 3.85
C ASN A 255 -18.33 6.08 2.82
N ILE A 256 -17.08 5.99 3.26
CA ILE A 256 -15.91 6.01 2.38
C ILE A 256 -15.23 4.63 2.34
N TYR A 257 -15.14 3.94 3.48
CA TYR A 257 -14.48 2.63 3.56
C TYR A 257 -15.26 1.59 4.37
N PRO A 258 -16.50 1.25 3.95
CA PRO A 258 -17.37 0.32 4.67
C PRO A 258 -16.87 -1.12 4.73
N GLU A 259 -15.94 -1.49 3.86
CA GLU A 259 -15.34 -2.83 3.80
C GLU A 259 -14.25 -3.04 4.86
N MET A 260 -13.83 -1.98 5.55
CA MET A 260 -12.84 -2.05 6.61
C MET A 260 -13.41 -2.81 7.83
N GLN A 261 -12.88 -4.01 8.07
CA GLN A 261 -13.31 -4.86 9.18
C GLN A 261 -12.85 -4.28 10.52
N ILE A 262 -13.77 -4.01 11.45
CA ILE A 262 -13.46 -3.51 12.81
C ILE A 262 -13.58 -4.67 13.80
N SER A 263 -12.68 -4.78 14.79
CA SER A 263 -12.78 -5.76 15.88
C SER A 263 -13.39 -5.15 17.16
N GLY A 264 -14.08 -5.93 18.00
CA GLY A 264 -14.54 -5.48 19.32
C GLY A 264 -15.93 -4.82 19.36
N PRO A 265 -16.28 -4.05 20.40
CA PRO A 265 -17.66 -3.59 20.66
C PRO A 265 -18.22 -2.62 19.60
N ASN A 266 -17.35 -1.95 18.84
CA ASN A 266 -17.72 -1.11 17.70
C ASN A 266 -17.67 -1.85 16.36
N ALA A 267 -17.40 -3.16 16.37
CA ALA A 267 -17.60 -3.98 15.19
C ALA A 267 -19.07 -3.85 14.79
N LYS A 268 -19.33 -3.47 13.54
CA LYS A 268 -20.67 -3.68 12.99
C LYS A 268 -20.97 -5.16 13.23
N ALA A 269 -22.05 -5.48 13.95
CA ALA A 269 -22.66 -6.79 13.82
C ALA A 269 -22.73 -6.99 12.32
N ALA A 270 -22.10 -8.06 11.80
CA ALA A 270 -22.20 -8.38 10.40
C ALA A 270 -23.69 -8.33 10.11
N GLN A 271 -24.14 -7.29 9.38
CA GLN A 271 -25.51 -7.19 8.96
C GLN A 271 -25.73 -8.53 8.27
N PRO A 272 -26.67 -9.37 8.73
CA PRO A 272 -27.03 -10.52 7.95
C PRO A 272 -27.68 -9.90 6.72
N VAL A 273 -26.87 -9.67 5.69
CA VAL A 273 -27.35 -9.58 4.35
C VAL A 273 -27.92 -10.98 4.16
N PHE A 274 -29.22 -11.12 4.44
CA PHE A 274 -30.04 -12.25 4.02
C PHE A 274 -30.15 -12.18 2.48
N ILE A 275 -29.00 -12.22 1.81
CA ILE A 275 -28.87 -12.97 0.59
C ILE A 275 -28.61 -14.37 1.11
N ASN A 276 -29.48 -15.33 0.77
CA ASN A 276 -29.15 -16.74 0.80
C ASN A 276 -27.95 -16.99 -0.14
N ARG A 277 -26.76 -16.51 0.22
CA ARG A 277 -25.53 -17.19 -0.12
C ARG A 277 -25.32 -18.10 1.07
N ALA A 278 -25.85 -19.31 0.97
CA ALA A 278 -25.27 -20.45 1.68
C ALA A 278 -23.76 -20.19 1.74
N GLN A 279 -23.14 -20.21 2.94
CA GLN A 279 -21.70 -20.03 3.10
C GLN A 279 -20.99 -20.89 2.06
N LYS A 280 -20.68 -20.29 0.91
CA LYS A 280 -20.19 -21.01 -0.23
C LYS A 280 -18.73 -21.14 0.15
N ARG A 281 -18.34 -22.34 0.58
CA ARG A 281 -16.92 -22.64 0.77
C ARG A 281 -16.22 -22.14 -0.49
N PRO A 282 -15.18 -21.30 -0.35
CA PRO A 282 -14.51 -20.72 -1.50
C PRO A 282 -14.20 -21.83 -2.49
N LYS A 283 -14.65 -21.66 -3.74
CA LYS A 283 -14.45 -22.67 -4.76
C LYS A 283 -12.96 -22.95 -4.86
N ILE A 284 -12.58 -24.22 -4.69
CA ILE A 284 -11.22 -24.66 -4.91
C ILE A 284 -10.93 -24.52 -6.40
N ILE A 285 -9.99 -23.65 -6.75
CA ILE A 285 -9.48 -23.49 -8.11
C ILE A 285 -8.51 -24.62 -8.40
N GLN A 286 -7.55 -24.84 -7.48
CA GLN A 286 -6.52 -25.84 -7.64
C GLN A 286 -6.17 -26.48 -6.31
N ARG A 287 -5.81 -27.75 -6.34
CA ARG A 287 -5.30 -28.51 -5.20
C ARG A 287 -4.11 -29.31 -5.70
N GLY A 288 -3.06 -29.40 -4.89
CA GLY A 288 -1.81 -30.03 -5.32
C GLY A 288 -0.60 -29.45 -4.59
N ARG A 289 0.59 -29.52 -5.20
CA ARG A 289 1.85 -29.12 -4.58
C ARG A 289 2.42 -27.87 -5.25
N LEU A 290 2.99 -26.99 -4.43
CA LEU A 290 3.73 -25.83 -4.92
C LEU A 290 5.19 -26.22 -5.15
N TYR A 291 5.49 -26.52 -6.40
CA TYR A 291 6.78 -26.96 -6.89
C TYR A 291 7.67 -25.78 -7.26
N HIS A 292 8.91 -25.75 -6.80
CA HIS A 292 9.89 -24.74 -7.19
C HIS A 292 10.71 -25.22 -8.39
N LEU A 293 10.62 -24.51 -9.52
CA LEU A 293 11.11 -24.97 -10.82
C LEU A 293 12.63 -25.11 -10.93
N GLN A 294 13.40 -24.37 -10.11
CA GLN A 294 14.87 -24.45 -10.16
C GLN A 294 15.44 -25.58 -9.28
N THR A 295 14.81 -25.84 -8.12
CA THR A 295 15.35 -26.78 -7.13
C THR A 295 14.65 -28.13 -7.14
N ASN A 296 13.55 -28.26 -7.88
CA ASN A 296 12.70 -29.45 -7.93
C ASN A 296 12.15 -29.86 -6.55
N LYS A 297 11.88 -28.87 -5.69
CA LYS A 297 11.43 -29.05 -4.30
C LYS A 297 10.06 -28.44 -4.08
N CYS A 298 9.31 -28.98 -3.13
CA CYS A 298 7.96 -28.55 -2.81
C CYS A 298 7.94 -27.61 -1.60
N LEU A 299 7.07 -26.61 -1.61
CA LEU A 299 6.84 -25.73 -0.47
C LEU A 299 6.09 -26.48 0.64
N VAL A 300 6.62 -26.45 1.85
CA VAL A 300 6.10 -27.17 3.02
C VAL A 300 6.22 -26.33 4.29
N ALA A 301 5.52 -26.72 5.36
CA ALA A 301 5.77 -26.18 6.69
C ALA A 301 7.17 -26.59 7.21
N GLN A 302 7.91 -25.66 7.81
CA GLN A 302 9.18 -25.99 8.47
C GLN A 302 8.97 -26.92 9.67
N GLY A 303 7.92 -26.64 10.46
CA GLY A 303 7.45 -27.43 11.58
C GLY A 303 6.13 -28.13 11.26
N HIS A 304 5.18 -28.11 12.20
CA HIS A 304 3.87 -28.72 11.99
C HIS A 304 2.93 -27.80 11.19
N PRO A 305 2.16 -28.30 10.21
CA PRO A 305 1.26 -27.45 9.40
C PRO A 305 0.15 -26.73 10.16
N SER A 306 -0.20 -27.21 11.36
CA SER A 306 -1.14 -26.53 12.27
C SER A 306 -0.49 -25.47 13.17
N GLN A 307 0.84 -25.30 13.12
CA GLN A 307 1.55 -24.36 13.97
C GLN A 307 1.37 -22.93 13.46
N LYS A 308 0.56 -22.15 14.19
CA LYS A 308 0.40 -20.71 13.92
C LYS A 308 1.74 -19.98 14.07
N GLY A 309 2.08 -19.16 13.08
CA GLY A 309 3.37 -18.48 12.97
C GLY A 309 4.51 -19.36 12.47
N GLY A 310 4.25 -20.63 12.15
CA GLY A 310 5.25 -21.54 11.58
C GLY A 310 5.72 -21.04 10.21
N LEU A 311 7.03 -21.05 9.98
CA LEU A 311 7.61 -20.67 8.69
C LEU A 311 7.38 -21.77 7.65
N VAL A 312 7.47 -21.39 6.38
CA VAL A 312 7.51 -22.33 5.26
C VAL A 312 8.91 -22.41 4.65
N VAL A 313 9.23 -23.57 4.07
CA VAL A 313 10.51 -23.88 3.44
C VAL A 313 10.28 -24.78 2.22
N VAL A 314 11.29 -24.96 1.37
CA VAL A 314 11.26 -25.98 0.31
C VAL A 314 11.96 -27.26 0.76
N ARG A 315 11.33 -28.42 0.56
CA ARG A 315 11.89 -29.77 0.81
C ARG A 315 11.64 -30.69 -0.38
N GLU A 316 12.28 -31.86 -0.38
CA GLU A 316 12.00 -32.88 -1.39
C GLU A 316 10.50 -33.15 -1.49
N CYS A 317 10.00 -33.21 -2.71
CA CYS A 317 8.59 -33.46 -2.97
C CYS A 317 8.24 -34.91 -2.58
N ASP A 318 7.33 -35.06 -1.62
CA ASP A 318 6.80 -36.37 -1.22
C ASP A 318 5.32 -36.46 -1.62
N TYR A 319 5.03 -37.37 -2.55
CA TYR A 319 3.70 -37.58 -3.09
C TYR A 319 2.74 -38.24 -2.09
N ASN A 320 3.26 -38.84 -1.03
CA ASN A 320 2.49 -39.44 0.05
C ASN A 320 2.24 -38.46 1.21
N ASP A 321 3.04 -37.38 1.31
CA ASP A 321 2.92 -36.40 2.39
C ASP A 321 1.81 -35.38 2.12
N GLN A 322 0.71 -35.50 2.86
CA GLN A 322 -0.42 -34.57 2.83
C GLN A 322 -0.04 -33.16 3.34
N ASN A 323 1.06 -33.05 4.09
CA ASN A 323 1.54 -31.77 4.61
C ASN A 323 2.25 -30.92 3.56
N GLN A 324 2.41 -31.42 2.34
CA GLN A 324 2.87 -30.66 1.17
C GLN A 324 1.72 -30.23 0.26
N VAL A 325 0.49 -30.61 0.58
CA VAL A 325 -0.68 -30.33 -0.26
C VAL A 325 -1.24 -28.96 0.07
N TRP A 326 -1.25 -28.10 -0.93
CA TRP A 326 -1.83 -26.77 -0.92
C TRP A 326 -3.17 -26.77 -1.65
N ILE A 327 -4.08 -25.93 -1.15
CA ILE A 327 -5.34 -25.59 -1.81
C ILE A 327 -5.26 -24.12 -2.18
N TYR A 328 -5.53 -23.82 -3.45
CA TYR A 328 -5.72 -22.47 -3.96
C TYR A 328 -7.20 -22.25 -4.27
N ASN A 329 -7.81 -21.25 -3.64
CA ASN A 329 -9.24 -20.98 -3.72
C ASN A 329 -9.56 -19.71 -4.53
N GLU A 330 -10.86 -19.47 -4.76
CA GLU A 330 -11.34 -18.28 -5.49
C GLU A 330 -11.07 -16.94 -4.79
N ASP A 331 -10.77 -16.98 -3.49
CA ASP A 331 -10.36 -15.82 -2.70
C ASP A 331 -8.84 -15.57 -2.78
N HIS A 332 -8.13 -16.33 -3.62
CA HIS A 332 -6.69 -16.24 -3.83
C HIS A 332 -5.85 -16.58 -2.57
N GLU A 333 -6.36 -17.44 -1.69
CA GLU A 333 -5.62 -17.93 -0.53
C GLU A 333 -4.89 -19.24 -0.86
N LEU A 334 -3.74 -19.43 -0.23
CA LEU A 334 -2.99 -20.69 -0.26
C LEU A 334 -3.11 -21.38 1.09
N ILE A 335 -3.86 -22.47 1.14
CA ILE A 335 -4.19 -23.21 2.36
C ILE A 335 -3.37 -24.49 2.41
N LEU A 336 -2.51 -24.64 3.42
CA LEU A 336 -1.71 -25.85 3.63
C LEU A 336 -2.52 -26.90 4.39
N ASN A 337 -2.60 -28.11 3.83
CA ASN A 337 -3.26 -29.28 4.42
C ASN A 337 -4.69 -28.99 4.94
N ASN A 338 -5.40 -28.05 4.30
CA ASN A 338 -6.73 -27.60 4.74
C ASN A 338 -6.77 -27.05 6.20
N LEU A 339 -5.65 -26.56 6.71
CA LEU A 339 -5.50 -26.08 8.10
C LEU A 339 -5.24 -24.58 8.20
N LEU A 340 -4.09 -24.12 7.69
CA LEU A 340 -3.61 -22.75 7.83
C LEU A 340 -3.31 -22.13 6.47
N CYS A 341 -3.43 -20.81 6.39
CA CYS A 341 -3.17 -20.03 5.20
C CYS A 341 -1.74 -19.49 5.22
N LEU A 342 -1.14 -19.43 4.04
CA LEU A 342 0.12 -18.75 3.80
C LEU A 342 -0.08 -17.24 3.92
N ASP A 343 0.73 -16.61 4.76
CA ASP A 343 0.59 -15.22 5.18
C ASP A 343 1.95 -14.52 5.15
N VAL A 344 1.94 -13.22 4.86
CA VAL A 344 3.12 -12.36 4.96
C VAL A 344 2.85 -11.20 5.93
N SER A 345 3.87 -10.81 6.67
CA SER A 345 3.80 -9.64 7.53
C SER A 345 3.66 -8.34 6.73
N GLU A 346 2.49 -7.69 6.81
CA GLU A 346 2.29 -6.36 6.20
C GLU A 346 3.11 -5.26 6.89
N THR A 347 3.46 -5.45 8.16
CA THR A 347 4.22 -4.47 8.97
C THR A 347 5.73 -4.56 8.75
N ARG A 348 6.23 -5.73 8.36
CA ARG A 348 7.65 -6.04 8.16
C ARG A 348 7.82 -6.85 6.88
N SER A 349 7.93 -6.16 5.75
CA SER A 349 8.07 -6.80 4.43
C SER A 349 9.32 -7.68 4.26
N SER A 350 10.29 -7.60 5.19
CA SER A 350 11.46 -8.48 5.24
C SER A 350 11.19 -9.81 5.96
N ASP A 351 10.07 -9.94 6.67
CA ASP A 351 9.72 -11.18 7.35
C ASP A 351 9.44 -12.28 6.32
N PRO A 352 9.92 -13.50 6.56
CA PRO A 352 9.60 -14.63 5.68
C PRO A 352 8.09 -14.97 5.75
N PRO A 353 7.55 -15.58 4.68
CA PRO A 353 6.20 -16.14 4.69
C PRO A 353 5.99 -17.15 5.83
N ARG A 354 4.79 -17.16 6.39
CA ARG A 354 4.41 -17.96 7.57
C ARG A 354 3.00 -18.50 7.43
N LEU A 355 2.65 -19.46 8.28
CA LEU A 355 1.32 -20.04 8.36
C LEU A 355 0.49 -19.33 9.43
N MET A 356 -0.70 -18.86 9.07
CA MET A 356 -1.64 -18.18 9.97
C MET A 356 -3.04 -18.74 9.80
N LYS A 357 -3.96 -18.42 10.73
CA LYS A 357 -5.37 -18.79 10.56
C LYS A 357 -5.91 -18.09 9.30
N CYS A 358 -6.55 -18.86 8.44
CA CYS A 358 -7.25 -18.34 7.28
C CYS A 358 -8.34 -17.36 7.73
N HIS A 359 -8.36 -16.17 7.16
CA HIS A 359 -9.34 -15.15 7.53
C HIS A 359 -10.17 -14.63 6.35
N GLY A 360 -9.87 -14.97 5.10
CA GLY A 360 -10.70 -14.63 3.94
C GLY A 360 -10.80 -13.14 3.66
N SER A 361 -9.96 -12.32 4.28
CA SER A 361 -10.01 -10.84 4.16
C SER A 361 -9.09 -10.29 3.07
N GLY A 362 -8.44 -11.17 2.28
CA GLY A 362 -7.41 -10.80 1.32
C GLY A 362 -6.20 -10.15 2.01
N GLY A 363 -5.47 -9.28 1.29
CA GLY A 363 -4.31 -8.59 1.86
C GLY A 363 -3.15 -9.54 2.14
N SER A 364 -2.80 -9.76 3.42
CA SER A 364 -1.64 -10.56 3.86
C SER A 364 -1.68 -12.05 3.46
N GLN A 365 -2.88 -12.58 3.22
CA GLN A 365 -3.11 -13.97 2.79
C GLN A 365 -3.48 -14.10 1.32
N GLN A 366 -3.44 -13.00 0.57
CA GLN A 366 -3.81 -12.98 -0.84
C GLN A 366 -2.60 -13.19 -1.75
N TRP A 367 -2.66 -14.26 -2.54
CA TRP A 367 -1.61 -14.71 -3.44
C TRP A 367 -2.13 -14.80 -4.86
N THR A 368 -1.49 -14.09 -5.78
CA THR A 368 -1.78 -14.24 -7.20
C THR A 368 -0.76 -15.19 -7.82
N PHE A 369 -1.24 -16.34 -8.27
CA PHE A 369 -0.47 -17.22 -9.15
C PHE A 369 -0.75 -16.84 -10.61
N GLY A 370 0.13 -16.01 -11.20
CA GLY A 370 -0.05 -15.45 -12.54
C GLY A 370 0.52 -16.32 -13.67
N LYS A 371 0.26 -15.95 -14.94
CA LYS A 371 0.78 -16.63 -16.16
C LYS A 371 2.31 -16.76 -16.22
N ASN A 372 3.03 -15.99 -15.40
CA ASN A 372 4.48 -15.94 -15.39
C ASN A 372 5.11 -16.91 -14.37
N ASN A 373 4.36 -17.89 -13.84
CA ASN A 373 4.81 -18.88 -12.86
C ASN A 373 5.40 -18.24 -11.58
N ARG A 374 4.81 -17.14 -11.11
CA ARG A 374 5.25 -16.45 -9.89
C ARG A 374 4.13 -16.45 -8.85
N LEU A 375 4.52 -16.61 -7.59
CA LEU A 375 3.65 -16.39 -6.44
C LEU A 375 3.79 -14.94 -5.98
N TYR A 376 2.87 -14.09 -6.46
CA TYR A 376 2.81 -12.68 -6.10
C TYR A 376 1.95 -12.47 -4.87
N GLN A 377 2.44 -11.68 -3.92
CA GLN A 377 1.73 -11.30 -2.72
C GLN A 377 1.24 -9.85 -2.85
N VAL A 378 -0.08 -9.67 -2.77
CA VAL A 378 -0.77 -8.40 -3.06
C VAL A 378 -0.48 -7.29 -2.04
N SER A 379 -0.57 -7.58 -0.74
CA SER A 379 -0.34 -6.60 0.34
C SER A 379 1.04 -5.97 0.36
N VAL A 380 2.11 -6.73 0.05
CA VAL A 380 3.49 -6.24 0.07
C VAL A 380 4.05 -5.94 -1.32
N GLY A 381 3.32 -6.27 -2.38
CA GLY A 381 3.73 -6.06 -3.77
C GLY A 381 5.00 -6.82 -4.16
N GLN A 382 5.21 -8.01 -3.60
CA GLN A 382 6.44 -8.79 -3.74
C GLN A 382 6.14 -10.23 -4.16
N CYS A 383 7.15 -10.93 -4.69
CA CYS A 383 7.08 -12.32 -5.10
C CYS A 383 7.84 -13.22 -4.13
N MET A 384 7.36 -14.44 -3.95
CA MET A 384 8.07 -15.45 -3.16
C MET A 384 9.33 -15.92 -3.90
N LYS A 385 10.46 -15.96 -3.18
CA LYS A 385 11.77 -16.33 -3.70
C LYS A 385 12.46 -17.34 -2.78
N VAL A 386 13.12 -18.36 -3.35
CA VAL A 386 14.07 -19.21 -2.61
C VAL A 386 15.40 -18.45 -2.41
N VAL A 387 15.85 -18.32 -1.16
CA VAL A 387 17.01 -17.46 -0.79
C VAL A 387 18.34 -18.02 -1.29
N ASP A 388 18.54 -19.33 -1.14
CA ASP A 388 19.71 -20.05 -1.60
C ASP A 388 19.26 -21.41 -2.16
N PRO A 389 19.10 -21.54 -3.50
CA PRO A 389 18.64 -22.76 -4.15
C PRO A 389 19.53 -23.98 -3.87
N LEU A 390 20.81 -23.77 -3.56
CA LEU A 390 21.78 -24.83 -3.30
C LEU A 390 21.81 -25.23 -1.82
N SER A 391 21.21 -24.44 -0.94
CA SER A 391 21.16 -24.73 0.49
C SER A 391 20.20 -25.88 0.80
N HIS A 392 20.65 -26.80 1.66
CA HIS A 392 19.78 -27.83 2.22
C HIS A 392 18.69 -27.26 3.16
N LYS A 393 18.83 -26.02 3.61
CA LYS A 393 17.87 -25.39 4.55
C LYS A 393 16.57 -24.96 3.86
N GLY A 394 16.59 -24.72 2.55
CA GLY A 394 15.39 -24.48 1.75
C GLY A 394 14.60 -23.22 2.13
N TYR A 395 15.23 -22.17 2.65
CA TYR A 395 14.50 -20.98 3.09
C TYR A 395 13.89 -20.19 1.93
N VAL A 396 12.68 -19.68 2.17
CA VAL A 396 11.99 -18.75 1.27
C VAL A 396 11.86 -17.36 1.91
N THR A 397 11.76 -16.34 1.05
CA THR A 397 11.60 -14.94 1.45
C THR A 397 10.71 -14.20 0.47
N MET A 398 10.32 -12.98 0.81
CA MET A 398 9.65 -12.07 -0.11
C MET A 398 10.69 -11.15 -0.77
N ALA A 399 10.62 -11.03 -2.09
CA ALA A 399 11.54 -10.23 -2.88
C ALA A 399 10.78 -9.48 -3.98
N ILE A 400 11.38 -8.43 -4.53
CA ILE A 400 10.81 -7.78 -5.71
C ILE A 400 10.68 -8.78 -6.85
N CYS A 401 9.52 -8.74 -7.51
CA CYS A 401 9.21 -9.58 -8.64
C CYS A 401 10.10 -9.23 -9.84
N ASP A 402 11.17 -10.00 -10.03
CA ASP A 402 12.13 -9.81 -11.13
C ASP A 402 12.01 -10.92 -12.19
N GLY A 403 11.34 -12.03 -11.87
CA GLY A 403 11.21 -13.17 -12.78
C GLY A 403 12.41 -14.08 -12.85
N SER A 404 13.39 -13.87 -11.97
CA SER A 404 14.52 -14.76 -11.83
C SER A 404 14.08 -16.20 -11.53
N LEU A 405 14.91 -17.16 -11.93
CA LEU A 405 14.67 -18.60 -11.70
C LEU A 405 14.28 -18.95 -10.24
N PRO A 406 14.87 -18.33 -9.19
CA PRO A 406 14.47 -18.62 -7.80
C PRO A 406 13.06 -18.11 -7.40
N GLN A 407 12.34 -17.42 -8.31
CA GLN A 407 10.95 -16.97 -8.12
C GLN A 407 9.96 -17.78 -8.97
N GLN A 408 10.42 -18.84 -9.63
CA GLN A 408 9.62 -19.62 -10.56
C GLN A 408 9.00 -20.82 -9.83
N TRP A 409 7.68 -20.81 -9.75
CA TRP A 409 6.86 -21.79 -9.05
C TRP A 409 5.86 -22.42 -10.02
N HIS A 410 5.63 -23.70 -9.88
CA HIS A 410 4.61 -24.45 -10.60
C HIS A 410 3.63 -25.05 -9.60
N PHE A 411 2.34 -24.93 -9.88
CA PHE A 411 1.31 -25.57 -9.10
C PHE A 411 1.00 -26.91 -9.77
N GLU A 412 1.61 -27.97 -9.26
CA GLU A 412 1.40 -29.34 -9.73
C GLU A 412 0.13 -29.89 -9.09
N SER A 413 -0.76 -30.46 -9.90
CA SER A 413 -2.12 -30.86 -9.46
C SER A 413 -2.13 -32.26 -8.84
#